data_AF-A0A4S2MZW3-F1
#
_entry.id   AF-A0A4S2MZW3-F1
#
_cell.length_a   1.000
_cell.length_b   1.000
_cell.length_c   1.000
_cell.angle_alpha   90.00
_cell.angle_beta   90.00
_cell.angle_gamma   90.00
#
_symmetry.space_group_name_H-M   'P 1'
#
loop_
_entity.id
_entity.type
_entity.pdbx_description
1 polymer ?
#
loop_
_entity_poly.entity_id
_entity_poly.type
_entity_poly.pdbx_seq_one_letter_code
_entity_poly.pdbx_strand_id
1 'polypeptide(L)'
;MPQTITTSPGALPGPRPRRSSSHLHTRFQSSPRSPPWIWKSVISLFIINAILLILAAYGWSRLRHLSLPFSTVLPLITTLLPIFNFLSLSHGIVLSRGQLQKLQTFRTYLYILIFLIFDTIITVVSFTHLANYGNVATCTLGEQWQGFWAGKEEGKVKRIQDSLGCCGFRTVKDRAWPWGKGVDTGECSRLTGRDTPCVGVWRGEEKMVAGLFVGVGVVLGVVKPTHY
;
A
#
# COMPACT_ATOMS: atom_id res chain seq x y z
N MET A 1 5.00 -10.88 89.02
CA MET A 1 5.80 -10.15 90.03
C MET A 1 6.87 -11.11 90.57
N PRO A 2 8.08 -10.66 90.94
CA PRO A 2 9.24 -10.49 90.05
C PRO A 2 10.46 -11.39 90.41
N GLN A 3 11.41 -11.49 89.46
CA GLN A 3 12.90 -11.50 89.54
C GLN A 3 13.59 -12.32 90.68
N THR A 4 14.70 -13.02 90.50
CA THR A 4 15.99 -12.58 89.93
C THR A 4 16.91 -13.81 89.97
N ILE A 5 17.63 -14.16 88.90
CA ILE A 5 18.78 -15.09 88.99
C ILE A 5 20.00 -14.38 88.43
N THR A 6 21.01 -14.40 89.28
CA THR A 6 22.30 -13.72 89.27
C THR A 6 23.21 -14.18 88.13
N THR A 7 23.91 -13.19 87.57
CA THR A 7 24.99 -13.24 86.58
C THR A 7 26.26 -13.92 87.11
N SER A 8 26.98 -14.63 86.23
CA SER A 8 28.40 -14.93 86.38
C SER A 8 29.14 -14.73 85.04
N PRO A 9 30.39 -14.23 85.03
CA PRO A 9 31.03 -13.66 83.84
C PRO A 9 32.07 -14.60 83.21
N GLY A 10 32.31 -14.43 81.90
CA GLY A 10 33.58 -14.84 81.28
C GLY A 10 33.46 -15.48 79.90
N ALA A 11 33.69 -14.67 78.85
CA ALA A 11 34.51 -15.03 77.69
C ALA A 11 34.52 -13.88 76.66
N LEU A 12 35.68 -13.28 76.48
CA LEU A 12 36.05 -12.33 75.41
C LEU A 12 36.84 -13.09 74.32
N PRO A 13 37.09 -12.51 73.12
CA PRO A 13 36.39 -12.86 71.89
C PRO A 13 37.25 -13.67 70.90
N GLY A 14 36.63 -14.60 70.18
CA GLY A 14 37.24 -15.25 69.01
C GLY A 14 37.02 -14.44 67.73
N PRO A 15 38.04 -14.22 66.89
CA PRO A 15 37.90 -13.49 65.63
C PRO A 15 37.11 -14.33 64.63
N ARG A 16 35.93 -13.85 64.22
CA ARG A 16 35.17 -14.48 63.13
C ARG A 16 35.81 -14.11 61.77
N PRO A 17 36.08 -15.10 60.91
CA PRO A 17 36.68 -14.86 59.61
C PRO A 17 35.73 -14.09 58.69
N ARG A 18 36.33 -13.10 58.05
CA ARG A 18 35.85 -12.26 56.95
C ARG A 18 35.16 -13.12 55.86
N ARG A 19 33.83 -13.14 55.82
CA ARG A 19 33.07 -13.79 54.76
C ARG A 19 33.26 -13.01 53.47
N SER A 20 33.99 -13.65 52.55
CA SER A 20 34.34 -13.17 51.23
C SER A 20 33.13 -12.61 50.49
N SER A 21 33.34 -11.40 49.96
CA SER A 21 32.57 -10.82 48.88
C SER A 21 32.74 -11.63 47.59
N SER A 22 31.87 -11.32 46.63
CA SER A 22 32.01 -11.59 45.19
C SER A 22 31.92 -13.04 44.69
N HIS A 23 30.70 -13.57 44.62
CA HIS A 23 30.26 -14.34 43.46
C HIS A 23 29.07 -13.64 42.81
N LEU A 24 29.35 -12.48 42.21
CA LEU A 24 28.46 -11.88 41.22
C LEU A 24 28.62 -12.71 39.94
N HIS A 25 27.93 -13.86 39.88
CA HIS A 25 27.75 -14.57 38.62
C HIS A 25 26.91 -13.68 37.72
N THR A 26 27.58 -12.86 36.91
CA THR A 26 27.05 -12.31 35.67
C THR A 26 26.63 -13.50 34.81
N ARG A 27 25.38 -13.94 34.97
CA ARG A 27 24.68 -14.69 33.93
C ARG A 27 24.71 -13.78 32.71
N PHE A 28 25.65 -14.07 31.81
CA PHE A 28 25.53 -13.76 30.41
C PHE A 28 24.18 -14.35 29.97
N GLN A 29 23.12 -13.54 30.04
CA GLN A 29 21.88 -13.81 29.33
C GLN A 29 22.24 -13.71 27.85
N SER A 30 22.63 -14.85 27.28
CA SER A 30 22.65 -15.04 25.84
C SER A 30 21.28 -14.62 25.34
N SER A 31 21.23 -13.49 24.64
CA SER A 31 20.02 -12.98 23.99
C SER A 31 19.36 -14.16 23.24
N PRO A 32 18.04 -14.39 23.40
CA PRO A 32 17.37 -15.44 22.66
C PRO A 32 17.58 -15.16 21.18
N ARG A 33 18.46 -15.94 20.51
CA ARG A 33 18.62 -15.88 19.06
C ARG A 33 17.27 -16.28 18.49
N SER A 34 16.57 -15.33 17.89
CA SER A 34 15.27 -15.59 17.27
C SER A 34 15.43 -16.72 16.25
N PRO A 35 14.49 -17.67 16.23
CA PRO A 35 14.56 -18.79 15.30
C PRO A 35 14.75 -18.34 13.85
N PRO A 36 15.59 -19.02 13.05
CA PRO A 36 15.90 -18.62 11.68
C PRO A 36 14.67 -18.60 10.74
N TRP A 37 13.58 -19.28 11.10
CA TRP A 37 12.32 -19.25 10.35
C TRP A 37 11.58 -17.90 10.47
N ILE A 38 11.76 -17.16 11.57
CA ILE A 38 11.11 -15.85 11.78
C ILE A 38 11.65 -14.84 10.76
N TRP A 39 12.96 -14.81 10.57
CA TRP A 39 13.60 -13.90 9.62
C TRP A 39 13.22 -14.20 8.18
N LYS A 40 13.06 -15.48 7.82
CA LYS A 40 12.59 -15.88 6.48
C LYS A 40 11.17 -15.37 6.22
N SER A 41 10.26 -15.47 7.19
CA SER A 41 8.90 -14.95 7.07
C SER A 41 8.86 -13.42 6.96
N VAL A 42 9.65 -12.71 7.76
CA VAL A 42 9.75 -11.25 7.72
C VAL A 42 10.30 -10.76 6.37
N ILE A 43 11.35 -11.40 5.86
CA ILE A 43 11.93 -11.08 4.54
C ILE A 43 10.91 -11.35 3.42
N SER A 44 10.20 -12.47 3.47
CA SER A 44 9.17 -12.79 2.47
C SER A 44 8.04 -11.75 2.45
N LEU A 45 7.57 -11.33 3.62
CA LEU A 45 6.53 -10.29 3.73
C LEU A 45 7.01 -8.94 3.21
N PHE A 46 8.27 -8.58 3.48
CA PHE A 46 8.86 -7.34 2.98
C PHE A 46 8.93 -7.35 1.44
N ILE A 47 9.35 -8.47 0.84
CA ILE A 47 9.39 -8.63 -0.61
C ILE A 47 7.98 -8.52 -1.22
N ILE A 48 6.99 -9.20 -0.64
CA ILE A 48 5.60 -9.12 -1.12
C ILE A 48 5.07 -7.67 -1.08
N ASN A 49 5.28 -6.96 0.03
CA ASN A 49 4.85 -5.56 0.14
C ASN A 49 5.56 -4.64 -0.86
N ALA A 50 6.86 -4.86 -1.09
CA ALA A 50 7.62 -4.10 -2.09
C ALA A 50 7.08 -4.33 -3.51
N ILE A 51 6.77 -5.57 -3.87
CA ILE A 51 6.17 -5.91 -5.17
C ILE A 51 4.80 -5.24 -5.34
N LEU A 52 3.95 -5.32 -4.31
CA LEU A 52 2.62 -4.70 -4.35
C LEU A 52 2.71 -3.17 -4.50
N LEU A 53 3.68 -2.54 -3.85
CA LEU A 53 3.93 -1.10 -4.00
C LEU A 53 4.35 -0.74 -5.43
N ILE A 54 5.23 -1.53 -6.05
CA ILE A 54 5.67 -1.32 -7.44
C ILE A 54 4.48 -1.45 -8.39
N LEU A 55 3.65 -2.47 -8.22
CA LEU A 55 2.45 -2.68 -9.05
C LEU A 55 1.46 -1.52 -8.88
N ALA A 56 1.19 -1.09 -7.65
CA ALA A 56 0.30 0.04 -7.38
C ALA A 56 0.84 1.35 -7.99
N ALA A 57 2.15 1.60 -7.89
CA ALA A 57 2.80 2.76 -8.48
C ALA A 57 2.75 2.72 -10.02
N TYR A 58 2.93 1.55 -10.62
CA TYR A 58 2.77 1.35 -12.06
C TYR A 58 1.33 1.66 -12.50
N GLY A 59 0.34 1.11 -11.81
CA GLY A 59 -1.08 1.41 -12.04
C GLY A 59 -1.37 2.91 -11.93
N TRP A 60 -0.90 3.57 -10.87
CA TRP A 60 -1.03 5.02 -10.68
C TRP A 60 -0.46 5.82 -11.85
N SER A 61 0.76 5.45 -12.29
CA SER A 61 1.41 6.10 -13.43
C SER A 61 0.55 5.99 -14.68
N ARG A 62 0.05 4.78 -15.00
CA ARG A 62 -0.82 4.58 -16.18
C ARG A 62 -2.12 5.39 -16.07
N LEU A 63 -2.79 5.44 -14.91
CA LEU A 63 -3.97 6.30 -14.72
C LEU A 63 -3.70 7.76 -15.08
N ARG A 64 -2.62 8.30 -14.54
CA ARG A 64 -2.26 9.73 -14.71
C ARG A 64 -1.82 10.02 -16.14
N HIS A 65 -1.09 9.10 -16.76
CA HIS A 65 -0.61 9.26 -18.13
C HIS A 65 -1.74 9.16 -19.15
N LEU A 66 -2.69 8.25 -18.95
CA LEU A 66 -3.80 7.99 -19.87
C LEU A 66 -5.11 8.72 -19.48
N SER A 67 -5.09 9.50 -18.40
CA SER A 67 -6.25 10.25 -17.88
C SER A 67 -7.52 9.41 -17.80
N LEU A 68 -7.42 8.17 -17.30
CA LEU A 68 -8.56 7.27 -17.22
C LEU A 68 -9.66 7.83 -16.30
N PRO A 69 -10.94 7.50 -16.52
CA PRO A 69 -12.07 8.00 -15.73
C PRO A 69 -12.19 7.32 -14.36
N PHE A 70 -11.08 6.76 -13.86
CA PHE A 70 -11.02 6.23 -12.51
C PHE A 70 -10.91 7.39 -11.53
N SER A 71 -11.79 7.42 -10.53
CA SER A 71 -11.77 8.43 -9.48
C SER A 71 -10.38 8.53 -8.86
N THR A 72 -9.80 9.73 -8.92
CA THR A 72 -8.43 10.12 -8.53
C THR A 72 -8.07 9.77 -7.08
N VAL A 73 -9.05 9.34 -6.28
CA VAL A 73 -8.93 9.03 -4.86
C VAL A 73 -8.36 7.63 -4.61
N LEU A 74 -8.64 6.65 -5.49
CA LEU A 74 -8.24 5.26 -5.25
C LEU A 74 -6.73 5.07 -5.13
N PRO A 75 -5.90 5.61 -6.04
CA PRO A 75 -4.52 5.16 -6.07
C PRO A 75 -3.62 5.99 -5.10
N LEU A 76 -4.12 7.12 -4.56
CA LEU A 76 -3.53 7.88 -3.46
C LEU A 76 -3.60 7.08 -2.16
N ILE A 77 -4.72 6.39 -1.98
CA ILE A 77 -4.96 5.54 -0.82
C ILE A 77 -4.10 4.26 -0.95
N THR A 78 -4.09 3.59 -2.11
CA THR A 78 -3.30 2.34 -2.29
C THR A 78 -1.79 2.49 -2.08
N THR A 79 -1.22 3.67 -2.37
CA THR A 79 0.23 3.91 -2.25
C THR A 79 0.67 4.31 -0.84
N LEU A 80 -0.19 5.05 -0.11
CA LEU A 80 0.09 5.43 1.28
C LEU A 80 -0.05 4.25 2.25
N LEU A 81 -0.96 3.32 1.94
CA LEU A 81 -1.32 2.20 2.79
C LEU A 81 -0.14 1.27 3.18
N PRO A 82 0.75 0.82 2.29
CA PRO A 82 1.90 -0.03 2.66
C PRO A 82 3.00 0.74 3.41
N ILE A 83 3.21 2.02 3.09
CA ILE A 83 4.22 2.87 3.75
C ILE A 83 3.84 3.09 5.23
N PHE A 84 2.56 3.32 5.50
CA PHE A 84 2.06 3.52 6.87
C PHE A 84 2.07 2.23 7.70
N ASN A 85 1.81 1.06 7.09
CA ASN A 85 1.94 -0.24 7.79
C ASN A 85 3.37 -0.50 8.28
N PHE A 86 4.38 -0.12 7.49
CA PHE A 86 5.79 -0.27 7.87
C PHE A 86 6.16 0.62 9.07
N LEU A 87 5.63 1.85 9.12
CA LEU A 87 5.83 2.76 10.26
C LEU A 87 5.09 2.33 11.53
N SER A 88 3.94 1.67 11.43
CA SER A 88 3.22 1.20 12.61
C SER A 88 3.87 -0.03 13.25
N LEU A 89 4.41 -0.96 12.45
CA LEU A 89 5.08 -2.15 12.96
C LEU A 89 6.37 -1.81 13.73
N SER A 90 7.15 -0.85 13.23
CA SER A 90 8.41 -0.44 13.87
C SER A 90 8.19 0.24 15.23
N HIS A 91 7.13 1.04 15.38
CA HIS A 91 6.80 1.66 16.66
C HIS A 91 6.18 0.68 17.68
N GLY A 92 5.51 -0.38 17.22
CA GLY A 92 4.94 -1.42 18.08
C GLY A 92 6.01 -2.24 18.83
N ILE A 93 7.13 -2.52 18.16
CA ILE A 93 8.24 -3.32 18.72
C ILE A 93 9.07 -2.50 19.74
N VAL A 94 9.15 -1.17 19.57
CA VAL A 94 9.96 -0.29 20.44
C VAL A 94 9.21 0.16 21.70
N LEU A 95 7.88 0.37 21.63
CA LEU A 95 7.10 0.89 22.77
C LEU A 95 6.50 -0.19 23.70
N SER A 96 6.72 -1.48 23.46
CA SER A 96 6.11 -2.57 24.23
C SER A 96 6.58 -2.69 25.70
N ARG A 97 7.27 -1.68 26.25
CA ARG A 97 7.88 -1.69 27.59
C ARG A 97 7.11 -0.92 28.68
N GLY A 98 5.87 -0.46 28.47
CA GLY A 98 5.11 0.22 29.53
C GLY A 98 3.59 0.31 29.34
N GLN A 99 2.90 0.73 30.42
CA GLN A 99 1.44 0.86 30.62
C GLN A 99 0.62 1.56 29.50
N LEU A 100 1.29 2.16 28.50
CA LEU A 100 0.69 2.78 27.32
C LEU A 100 0.13 1.76 26.30
N GLN A 101 0.13 0.47 26.64
CA GLN A 101 -0.34 -0.60 25.75
C GLN A 101 -1.84 -0.51 25.41
N LYS A 102 -2.75 -0.17 26.33
CA LYS A 102 -4.21 -0.16 26.03
C LYS A 102 -4.60 0.92 25.01
N LEU A 103 -4.08 2.13 25.16
CA LEU A 103 -4.29 3.24 24.21
C LEU A 103 -3.64 2.95 22.85
N GLN A 104 -2.45 2.36 22.85
CA GLN A 104 -1.74 1.98 21.63
C GLN A 104 -2.46 0.85 20.88
N THR A 105 -3.00 -0.15 21.60
CA THR A 105 -3.78 -1.24 21.02
C THR A 105 -5.09 -0.74 20.43
N PHE A 106 -5.84 0.12 21.14
CA PHE A 106 -7.07 0.73 20.61
C PHE A 106 -6.80 1.55 19.34
N ARG A 107 -5.74 2.35 19.34
CA ARG A 107 -5.29 3.11 18.18
C ARG A 107 -4.96 2.20 16.99
N THR A 108 -4.24 1.10 17.22
CA THR A 108 -3.91 0.11 16.17
C THR A 108 -5.17 -0.56 15.61
N TYR A 109 -6.13 -0.95 16.45
CA TYR A 109 -7.40 -1.53 15.99
C TYR A 109 -8.22 -0.57 15.14
N LEU A 110 -8.32 0.69 15.57
CA LEU A 110 -9.04 1.72 14.81
C LEU A 110 -8.40 1.96 13.43
N TYR A 111 -7.06 1.94 13.35
CA TYR A 111 -6.35 2.03 12.07
C TYR A 111 -6.55 0.82 11.18
N ILE A 112 -6.51 -0.40 11.73
CA ILE A 112 -6.78 -1.62 10.97
C ILE A 112 -8.20 -1.60 10.40
N LEU A 113 -9.20 -1.17 11.20
CA LEU A 113 -10.58 -1.06 10.76
C LEU A 113 -10.72 -0.06 9.60
N ILE A 114 -10.14 1.13 9.73
CA ILE A 114 -10.14 2.15 8.67
C ILE A 114 -9.46 1.62 7.40
N PHE A 115 -8.32 0.95 7.55
CA PHE A 115 -7.60 0.34 6.42
C PHE A 115 -8.49 -0.65 5.67
N LEU A 116 -9.16 -1.56 6.40
CA LEU A 116 -10.02 -2.59 5.80
C LEU A 116 -11.21 -1.96 5.07
N ILE A 117 -11.81 -0.90 5.62
CA ILE A 117 -12.89 -0.18 4.96
C ILE A 117 -12.40 0.43 3.64
N PHE A 118 -11.23 1.06 3.63
CA PHE A 118 -10.70 1.64 2.40
C PHE A 118 -10.30 0.59 1.36
N ASP A 119 -9.64 -0.48 1.78
CA ASP A 119 -9.23 -1.59 0.91
C ASP A 119 -10.44 -2.29 0.28
N THR A 120 -11.49 -2.54 1.07
CA THR A 120 -12.74 -3.12 0.56
C THR A 120 -13.44 -2.20 -0.42
N ILE A 121 -13.54 -0.89 -0.13
CA ILE A 121 -14.11 0.08 -1.07
C ILE A 121 -13.33 0.08 -2.39
N ILE A 122 -12.00 0.13 -2.34
CA ILE A 122 -11.14 0.13 -3.54
C ILE A 122 -11.35 -1.16 -4.35
N THR A 123 -11.33 -2.30 -3.68
CA THR A 123 -11.48 -3.61 -4.31
C THR A 123 -12.86 -3.76 -4.93
N VAL A 124 -13.92 -3.37 -4.21
CA VAL A 124 -15.30 -3.44 -4.70
C VAL A 124 -15.49 -2.49 -5.87
N VAL A 125 -15.05 -1.24 -5.78
CA VAL A 125 -15.16 -0.28 -6.90
C VAL A 125 -14.38 -0.80 -8.11
N SER A 126 -13.15 -1.29 -7.91
CA SER A 126 -12.36 -1.82 -9.03
C SER A 126 -13.03 -3.06 -9.63
N PHE A 127 -13.61 -3.92 -8.80
CA PHE A 127 -14.37 -5.09 -9.24
C PHE A 127 -15.67 -4.70 -9.96
N THR A 128 -16.38 -3.64 -9.54
CA THR A 128 -17.59 -3.19 -10.24
C THR A 128 -17.24 -2.58 -11.60
N HIS A 129 -16.12 -1.87 -11.72
CA HIS A 129 -15.58 -1.49 -13.03
C HIS A 129 -15.26 -2.73 -13.87
N LEU A 130 -14.71 -3.80 -13.26
CA LEU A 130 -14.49 -5.09 -13.92
C LEU A 130 -15.78 -5.77 -14.40
N ALA A 131 -16.82 -5.75 -13.58
CA ALA A 131 -18.08 -6.43 -13.85
C ALA A 131 -18.97 -5.66 -14.85
N ASN A 132 -18.93 -4.32 -14.83
CA ASN A 132 -19.77 -3.45 -15.66
C ASN A 132 -19.18 -3.11 -17.04
N TYR A 133 -18.28 -3.95 -17.57
CA TYR A 133 -17.67 -3.77 -18.90
C TYR A 133 -18.62 -4.08 -20.08
N GLY A 134 -19.87 -3.68 -19.98
CA GLY A 134 -20.81 -3.59 -21.10
C GLY A 134 -20.76 -2.21 -21.77
N ASN A 135 -21.92 -1.71 -22.16
CA ASN A 135 -22.12 -0.50 -22.95
C ASN A 135 -21.81 0.79 -22.14
N VAL A 136 -22.01 0.72 -20.82
CA VAL A 136 -21.90 1.85 -19.88
C VAL A 136 -20.47 2.37 -19.78
N ALA A 137 -19.48 1.46 -19.67
CA ALA A 137 -18.06 1.84 -19.63
C ALA A 137 -17.61 2.57 -20.91
N THR A 138 -18.16 2.19 -22.07
CA THR A 138 -17.87 2.88 -23.34
C THR A 138 -18.50 4.27 -23.42
N CYS A 139 -19.65 4.49 -22.78
CA CYS A 139 -20.25 5.83 -22.65
C CYS A 139 -19.39 6.74 -21.78
N THR A 140 -19.00 6.30 -20.57
CA THR A 140 -18.18 7.11 -19.66
C THR A 140 -16.83 7.51 -20.30
N LEU A 141 -16.17 6.55 -20.97
CA LEU A 141 -14.92 6.81 -21.68
C LEU A 141 -15.13 7.81 -22.85
N GLY A 142 -16.29 7.74 -23.50
CA GLY A 142 -16.68 8.64 -24.58
C GLY A 142 -17.02 10.06 -24.11
N GLU A 143 -17.66 10.20 -22.96
CA GLU A 143 -17.92 11.49 -22.31
C GLU A 143 -16.61 12.17 -21.89
N GLN A 144 -15.68 11.38 -21.34
CA GLN A 144 -14.39 11.91 -20.95
C GLN A 144 -13.55 12.36 -22.16
N TRP A 145 -13.50 11.55 -23.22
CA TRP A 145 -12.87 11.95 -24.48
C TRP A 145 -13.52 13.20 -25.07
N GLN A 146 -14.86 13.27 -25.02
CA GLN A 146 -15.60 14.44 -25.45
C GLN A 146 -15.19 15.69 -24.65
N GLY A 147 -15.02 15.56 -23.33
CA GLY A 147 -14.53 16.62 -22.46
C GLY A 147 -13.17 17.16 -22.90
N PHE A 148 -12.21 16.26 -23.16
CA PHE A 148 -10.88 16.67 -23.65
C PHE A 148 -10.94 17.35 -25.02
N TRP A 149 -11.75 16.81 -25.93
CA TRP A 149 -11.92 17.38 -27.28
C TRP A 149 -12.60 18.75 -27.26
N ALA A 150 -13.72 18.87 -26.54
CA ALA A 150 -14.49 20.09 -26.42
C ALA A 150 -13.70 21.18 -25.68
N GLY A 151 -12.95 20.78 -24.64
CA GLY A 151 -12.02 21.65 -23.91
C GLY A 151 -10.74 22.00 -24.67
N LYS A 152 -10.56 21.51 -25.91
CA LYS A 152 -9.36 21.70 -26.73
C LYS A 152 -8.07 21.33 -26.01
N GLU A 153 -8.14 20.27 -25.20
CA GLU A 153 -7.00 19.76 -24.43
C GLU A 153 -6.10 18.89 -25.31
N GLU A 154 -5.42 19.52 -26.28
CA GLU A 154 -4.56 18.86 -27.25
C GLU A 154 -3.52 17.96 -26.59
N GLY A 155 -2.90 18.42 -25.50
CA GLY A 155 -1.90 17.67 -24.78
C GLY A 155 -2.41 16.33 -24.22
N LYS A 156 -3.68 16.25 -23.80
CA LYS A 156 -4.27 15.01 -23.28
C LYS A 156 -4.58 14.03 -24.41
N VAL A 157 -5.29 14.48 -25.43
CA VAL A 157 -5.67 13.61 -26.55
C VAL A 157 -4.45 13.11 -27.32
N LYS A 158 -3.49 14.00 -27.62
CA LYS A 158 -2.23 13.62 -28.26
C LYS A 158 -1.48 12.59 -27.42
N ARG A 159 -1.34 12.83 -26.10
CA ARG A 159 -0.66 11.89 -25.20
C ARG A 159 -1.32 10.52 -25.22
N ILE A 160 -2.65 10.44 -25.18
CA ILE A 160 -3.35 9.16 -25.24
C ILE A 160 -3.09 8.47 -26.58
N GLN A 161 -3.27 9.17 -27.69
CA GLN A 161 -3.01 8.65 -29.04
C GLN A 161 -1.57 8.14 -29.20
N ASP A 162 -0.59 8.90 -28.72
CA ASP A 162 0.83 8.55 -28.79
C ASP A 162 1.19 7.38 -27.88
N SER A 163 0.63 7.34 -26.67
CA SER A 163 0.90 6.26 -25.71
C SER A 163 0.26 4.92 -26.12
N LEU A 164 -0.87 4.97 -26.81
CA LEU A 164 -1.65 3.80 -27.21
C LEU A 164 -1.46 3.39 -28.68
N GLY A 165 -0.75 4.20 -29.46
CA GLY A 165 -0.56 3.93 -30.89
C GLY A 165 -1.87 3.95 -31.68
N CYS A 166 -2.83 4.79 -31.30
CA CYS A 166 -4.15 4.87 -31.94
C CYS A 166 -4.48 6.28 -32.45
N CYS A 167 -5.55 6.39 -33.23
CA CYS A 167 -6.09 7.67 -33.72
C CYS A 167 -7.60 7.71 -33.51
N GLY A 168 -8.11 8.84 -33.01
CA GLY A 168 -9.54 9.06 -32.80
C GLY A 168 -10.21 8.10 -31.82
N PHE A 169 -11.41 8.43 -31.34
CA PHE A 169 -12.07 7.67 -30.29
C PHE A 169 -12.81 6.43 -30.84
N ARG A 170 -13.96 6.61 -31.49
CA ARG A 170 -14.75 5.49 -32.06
C ARG A 170 -14.23 5.03 -33.41
N THR A 171 -13.75 5.97 -34.20
CA THR A 171 -13.13 5.74 -35.52
C THR A 171 -11.83 6.52 -35.60
N VAL A 172 -10.99 6.19 -36.56
CA VAL A 172 -9.68 6.82 -36.79
C VAL A 172 -9.77 8.35 -36.92
N LYS A 173 -10.90 8.84 -37.42
CA LYS A 173 -11.16 10.27 -37.68
C LYS A 173 -12.00 10.94 -36.58
N ASP A 174 -12.63 10.17 -35.70
CA ASP A 174 -13.53 10.68 -34.67
C ASP A 174 -12.72 11.41 -33.59
N ARG A 175 -12.79 12.75 -33.59
CA ARG A 175 -12.16 13.58 -32.56
C ARG A 175 -10.68 13.23 -32.36
N ALA A 176 -9.96 13.04 -33.48
CA ALA A 176 -8.55 12.71 -33.51
C ALA A 176 -7.68 13.97 -33.50
N TRP A 177 -6.59 13.97 -32.73
CA TRP A 177 -5.51 14.94 -32.82
C TRP A 177 -4.60 14.61 -34.00
N PRO A 178 -4.12 15.58 -34.81
CA PRO A 178 -4.28 17.04 -34.68
C PRO A 178 -5.62 17.59 -35.18
N TRP A 179 -6.03 18.76 -34.69
CA TRP A 179 -7.22 19.51 -35.14
C TRP A 179 -6.93 21.00 -35.28
N GLY A 180 -7.60 21.69 -36.21
CA GLY A 180 -7.40 23.12 -36.44
C GLY A 180 -7.78 23.57 -37.85
N LYS A 181 -7.62 24.87 -38.15
CA LYS A 181 -7.86 25.37 -39.51
C LYS A 181 -6.84 24.75 -40.47
N GLY A 182 -7.33 24.12 -41.54
CA GLY A 182 -6.49 23.47 -42.55
C GLY A 182 -6.02 22.07 -42.21
N VAL A 183 -6.49 21.47 -41.11
CA VAL A 183 -6.17 20.09 -40.71
C VAL A 183 -7.36 19.18 -41.03
N ASP A 184 -7.13 18.12 -41.81
CA ASP A 184 -8.18 17.11 -42.05
C ASP A 184 -8.36 16.19 -40.82
N THR A 185 -9.56 15.67 -40.67
CA THR A 185 -9.92 14.69 -39.62
C THR A 185 -9.11 13.39 -39.71
N GLY A 186 -8.58 13.04 -40.88
CA GLY A 186 -7.71 11.88 -41.09
C GLY A 186 -6.22 12.14 -40.87
N GLU A 187 -5.82 13.36 -40.50
CA GLU A 187 -4.41 13.77 -40.47
C GLU A 187 -3.58 12.93 -39.48
N CYS A 188 -4.18 12.52 -38.35
CA CYS A 188 -3.53 11.63 -37.38
C CYS A 188 -2.97 10.36 -38.04
N SER A 189 -3.82 9.69 -38.80
CA SER A 189 -3.49 8.43 -39.46
C SER A 189 -2.47 8.65 -40.57
N ARG A 190 -2.61 9.73 -41.33
CA ARG A 190 -1.68 10.09 -42.42
C ARG A 190 -0.26 10.36 -41.90
N LEU A 191 -0.13 11.07 -40.78
CA LEU A 191 1.17 11.45 -40.21
C LEU A 191 1.84 10.31 -39.44
N THR A 192 1.06 9.47 -38.76
CA THR A 192 1.61 8.45 -37.85
C THR A 192 1.53 7.03 -38.40
N GLY A 193 0.78 6.80 -39.47
CA GLY A 193 0.47 5.48 -39.99
C GLY A 193 -0.49 4.66 -39.13
N ARG A 194 -1.05 5.23 -38.06
CA ARG A 194 -1.96 4.53 -37.14
C ARG A 194 -3.37 4.49 -37.69
N ASP A 195 -3.95 3.30 -37.73
CA ASP A 195 -5.21 2.97 -38.38
C ASP A 195 -6.21 2.27 -37.44
N THR A 196 -5.88 2.22 -36.15
CA THR A 196 -6.75 1.67 -35.10
C THR A 196 -7.41 2.76 -34.25
N PRO A 197 -8.72 2.64 -33.94
CA PRO A 197 -9.41 3.56 -33.03
C PRO A 197 -9.00 3.36 -31.57
N CYS A 198 -8.98 4.45 -30.79
CA CYS A 198 -8.50 4.43 -29.42
C CYS A 198 -9.45 3.75 -28.42
N VAL A 199 -10.77 3.70 -28.68
CA VAL A 199 -11.73 3.17 -27.69
C VAL A 199 -11.41 1.74 -27.24
N GLY A 200 -10.93 0.87 -28.15
CA GLY A 200 -10.63 -0.52 -27.83
C GLY A 200 -9.37 -0.65 -26.96
N VAL A 201 -8.27 -0.07 -27.42
CA VAL A 201 -6.97 -0.13 -26.73
C VAL A 201 -6.98 0.64 -25.41
N TRP A 202 -7.63 1.79 -25.36
CA TRP A 202 -7.74 2.61 -24.15
C TRP A 202 -8.57 1.90 -23.08
N ARG A 203 -9.65 1.23 -23.49
CA ARG A 203 -10.43 0.36 -22.61
C ARG A 203 -9.63 -0.85 -22.13
N GLY A 204 -8.81 -1.46 -22.99
CA GLY A 204 -7.93 -2.56 -22.60
C GLY A 204 -7.00 -2.20 -21.45
N GLU A 205 -6.41 -1.01 -21.51
CA GLU A 205 -5.59 -0.47 -20.41
C GLU A 205 -6.41 -0.24 -19.14
N GLU A 206 -7.64 0.30 -19.25
CA GLU A 206 -8.53 0.46 -18.10
C GLU A 206 -8.80 -0.88 -17.40
N LYS A 207 -9.05 -1.95 -18.18
CA LYS A 207 -9.25 -3.30 -17.67
C LYS A 207 -8.02 -3.84 -16.95
N MET A 208 -6.86 -3.72 -17.58
CA MET A 208 -5.60 -4.22 -17.04
C MET A 208 -5.29 -3.54 -15.70
N VAL A 209 -5.45 -2.23 -15.65
CA VAL A 209 -5.18 -1.42 -14.47
C VAL A 209 -6.19 -1.70 -13.35
N ALA A 210 -7.49 -1.80 -13.65
CA ALA A 210 -8.50 -2.18 -12.67
C ALA A 210 -8.23 -3.58 -12.09
N GLY A 211 -7.87 -4.54 -12.94
CA GLY A 211 -7.47 -5.89 -12.52
C GLY A 211 -6.26 -5.89 -11.60
N LEU A 212 -5.26 -5.05 -11.88
CA LEU A 212 -4.09 -4.88 -11.03
C LEU A 212 -4.47 -4.38 -9.63
N PHE A 213 -5.37 -3.39 -9.52
CA PHE A 213 -5.81 -2.90 -8.21
C PHE A 213 -6.64 -3.93 -7.43
N VAL A 214 -7.53 -4.68 -8.11
CA VAL A 214 -8.25 -5.81 -7.48
C VAL A 214 -7.26 -6.84 -6.95
N GLY A 215 -6.27 -7.24 -7.75
CA GLY A 215 -5.24 -8.19 -7.34
C GLY A 215 -4.46 -7.72 -6.12
N VAL A 216 -4.03 -6.45 -6.11
CA VAL A 216 -3.33 -5.86 -4.97
C VAL A 216 -4.21 -5.84 -3.72
N GLY A 217 -5.47 -5.41 -3.83
CA GLY A 217 -6.42 -5.38 -2.71
C GLY A 217 -6.67 -6.77 -2.12
N VAL A 218 -6.92 -7.78 -2.96
CA VAL A 218 -7.11 -9.17 -2.51
C VAL A 218 -5.87 -9.69 -1.78
N VAL A 219 -4.66 -9.48 -2.31
CA VAL A 219 -3.43 -9.94 -1.64
C VAL A 219 -3.25 -9.22 -0.31
N LEU A 220 -3.46 -7.90 -0.24
CA LEU A 220 -3.37 -7.14 1.02
C LEU A 220 -4.42 -7.61 2.04
N GLY A 221 -5.64 -7.89 1.59
CA GLY A 221 -6.74 -8.40 2.41
C GLY A 221 -6.49 -9.81 2.96
N VAL A 222 -5.74 -10.66 2.24
CA VAL A 222 -5.40 -12.03 2.69
C VAL A 222 -4.13 -12.09 3.55
N VAL A 223 -3.10 -11.31 3.19
CA VAL A 223 -1.79 -11.32 3.89
C VAL A 223 -1.86 -10.62 5.25
N LYS A 224 -2.74 -9.62 5.43
CA LYS A 224 -2.90 -8.93 6.72
C LYS A 224 -3.50 -9.78 7.85
N PRO A 225 -4.65 -10.46 7.69
CA PRO A 225 -5.27 -11.22 8.77
C PRO A 225 -4.51 -12.48 9.18
N THR A 226 -3.54 -12.93 8.39
CA THR A 226 -2.74 -14.14 8.67
C THR A 226 -1.54 -13.90 9.57
N HIS A 227 -1.18 -12.64 9.85
CA HIS A 227 0.04 -12.26 10.58
C HIS A 227 -0.21 -11.37 11.82
N TYR A 228 -1.47 -11.16 12.20
CA TYR A 228 -1.90 -10.52 13.46
C TYR A 228 -2.61 -11.54 14.35
#